data_AF-A0A9E2L172-F1
#
_entry.id   AF-A0A9E2L172-F1
#
_cell.length_a   1.000
_cell.length_b   1.000
_cell.length_c   1.000
_cell.angle_alpha   90.00
_cell.angle_beta   90.00
_cell.angle_gamma   90.00
#
_symmetry.space_group_name_H-M   'P 1'
#
loop_
_entity.id
_entity.type
_entity.pdbx_description
1 polymer ?
#
loop_
_entity_poly.entity_id
_entity_poly.type
_entity_poly.pdbx_seq_one_letter_code
_entity_poly.pdbx_strand_id
1 'polypeptide(L)' 'MAKGWYILHTYTGYESKIERTIKQLVESGELASDVVLDVKVPVEEVVEVKEGKRRTSVKKFLPGYVMLELALPD' A
#
# COMPACT_ATOMS: atom_id res chain seq x y z
N MET A 1 -1.82 23.07 4.23
CA MET A 1 -1.29 21.71 4.39
C MET A 1 -0.85 21.22 3.03
N ALA A 2 0.45 21.01 2.83
CA ALA A 2 0.95 20.48 1.57
C ALA A 2 0.67 18.97 1.56
N LYS A 3 -0.09 18.52 0.57
CA LYS A 3 -0.33 17.08 0.35
C LYS A 3 0.76 16.56 -0.57
N GLY A 4 1.47 15.53 -0.12
CA GLY A 4 2.57 14.92 -0.86
C GLY A 4 2.46 13.41 -0.87
N TRP A 5 2.92 12.82 -1.97
CA TRP A 5 3.12 11.38 -2.04
C TRP A 5 4.54 11.04 -1.58
N TYR A 6 4.63 10.14 -0.61
CA TYR A 6 5.86 9.64 -0.03
C TYR A 6 5.99 8.16 -0.33
N ILE A 7 7.22 7.69 -0.44
CA ILE A 7 7.52 6.29 -0.68
C ILE A 7 8.21 5.71 0.55
N LEU A 8 7.64 4.64 1.10
CA LEU A 8 8.27 3.77 2.08
C LEU A 8 8.90 2.59 1.37
N HIS A 9 10.20 2.39 1.64
CA HIS A 9 10.89 1.17 1.28
C HIS A 9 10.78 0.18 2.45
N THR A 10 10.27 -1.01 2.16
CA THR A 10 9.94 -2.05 3.13
C THR A 10 10.53 -3.38 2.68
N TYR A 11 10.61 -4.34 3.60
CA TYR A 11 10.98 -5.71 3.24
C TYR A 11 9.91 -6.35 2.37
N THR A 12 10.36 -7.06 1.33
CA THR A 12 9.50 -7.77 0.37
C THR A 12 8.64 -8.80 1.07
N GLY A 13 7.33 -8.80 0.83
CA GLY A 13 6.39 -9.74 1.46
C GLY A 13 5.58 -9.15 2.62
N TYR A 14 6.01 -8.02 3.17
CA TYR A 14 5.29 -7.33 4.24
C TYR A 14 4.36 -6.22 3.73
N GLU A 15 4.39 -5.88 2.44
CA GLU A 15 3.70 -4.68 1.93
C GLU A 15 2.19 -4.72 2.20
N SER A 16 1.53 -5.86 1.94
CA SER A 16 0.08 -6.02 2.22
C SER A 16 -0.25 -6.00 3.71
N LYS A 17 0.68 -6.46 4.55
CA LYS A 17 0.50 -6.38 6.01
C LYS A 17 0.64 -4.93 6.49
N ILE A 18 1.65 -4.22 5.98
CA ILE A 18 1.91 -2.80 6.28
C ILE A 18 0.72 -1.94 5.86
N GLU A 19 0.18 -2.14 4.66
CA GLU A 19 -1.02 -1.43 4.19
C GLU A 19 -2.19 -1.60 5.17
N ARG A 20 -2.50 -2.84 5.57
CA ARG A 20 -3.55 -3.14 6.54
C ARG A 20 -3.28 -2.53 7.91
N THR A 21 -2.06 -2.67 8.42
CA THR A 21 -1.68 -2.12 9.72
C THR A 21 -1.80 -0.60 9.72
N ILE A 22 -1.35 0.09 8.67
CA ILE A 22 -1.45 1.54 8.56
C ILE A 22 -2.93 1.96 8.51
N LYS A 23 -3.77 1.29 7.71
CA LYS A 23 -5.22 1.54 7.70
C LYS A 23 -5.84 1.37 9.09
N GLN A 24 -5.51 0.27 9.78
CA GLN A 24 -6.00 0.03 11.13
C GLN A 24 -5.53 1.08 12.15
N LEU A 25 -4.28 1.54 12.07
CA LEU A 25 -3.76 2.57 12.98
C LEU A 25 -4.41 3.94 12.73
N VAL A 26 -4.71 4.28 11.47
CA VAL A 26 -5.46 5.49 11.11
C VAL A 26 -6.90 5.40 11.62
N GLU A 27 -7.55 4.24 11.47
CA GLU A 27 -8.90 4.00 12.01
C GLU A 27 -8.93 3.98 13.55
N SER A 28 -7.89 3.44 14.20
CA SER A 28 -7.77 3.37 15.65
C SER A 28 -7.36 4.70 16.30
N GLY A 29 -7.07 5.74 15.49
CA GLY A 29 -6.65 7.05 15.97
C GLY A 29 -5.24 7.12 16.55
N GLU A 30 -4.43 6.06 16.43
CA GLU A 30 -3.01 6.09 16.82
C GLU A 30 -2.17 6.89 15.84
N LEU A 31 -2.58 6.89 14.57
CA LEU A 31 -2.06 7.78 13.54
C LEU A 31 -3.08 8.90 13.33
N ALA A 32 -2.62 10.14 13.45
CA ALA A 32 -3.44 11.30 13.14
C ALA A 32 -3.91 11.19 11.68
N SER A 33 -5.23 11.06 11.50
CA SER A 33 -5.89 10.95 10.20
C SER A 33 -5.65 12.20 9.34
N ASP A 34 -5.31 13.32 9.97
CA ASP A 34 -4.86 14.55 9.32
C ASP A 34 -3.45 14.45 8.72
N VAL A 35 -2.63 13.47 9.13
CA VAL A 35 -1.26 13.29 8.64
C VAL A 35 -1.17 12.21 7.56
N VAL A 36 -1.80 11.05 7.77
CA VAL A 36 -1.83 9.95 6.77
C VAL A 36 -3.21 9.86 6.14
N LEU A 37 -3.30 10.23 4.86
CA LEU A 37 -4.56 10.27 4.12
C LEU A 37 -4.86 8.95 3.39
N ASP A 38 -3.86 8.38 2.73
CA ASP A 38 -4.03 7.20 1.89
C ASP A 38 -2.75 6.35 1.88
N VAL A 39 -2.91 5.05 1.68
CA VAL A 39 -1.80 4.09 1.55
C VAL A 39 -2.09 3.14 0.39
N LYS A 40 -1.15 3.04 -0.56
CA LYS A 40 -1.25 2.18 -1.73
C LYS A 40 -0.02 1.32 -1.88
N VAL A 41 -0.24 0.05 -2.23
CA VAL A 41 0.84 -0.87 -2.61
C VAL A 41 0.81 -1.04 -4.14
N PRO A 42 1.93 -0.81 -4.85
CA PRO A 42 2.04 -1.06 -6.28
C PRO A 42 2.12 -2.57 -6.57
N VAL A 43 0.96 -3.24 -6.52
CA VAL A 43 0.76 -4.63 -6.95
C VAL A 43 -0.02 -4.66 -8.26
N GLU A 44 0.32 -5.57 -9.15
CA GLU A 44 -0.40 -5.78 -10.40
C GLU A 44 -1.12 -7.13 -10.34
N GLU A 45 -2.44 -7.13 -10.51
CA GLU A 45 -3.22 -8.36 -10.58
C GLU A 45 -3.14 -8.94 -11.99
N VAL A 46 -2.39 -10.03 -12.15
CA VAL A 46 -2.24 -10.71 -13.43
C VAL A 46 -3.19 -11.90 -13.46
N VAL A 47 -4.13 -11.90 -14.40
CA VAL A 47 -5.02 -13.05 -14.61
C VAL A 47 -4.31 -14.02 -15.55
N GLU A 48 -3.69 -15.06 -15.00
CA GLU A 48 -3.14 -16.14 -15.81
C GLU A 48 -4.20 -17.21 -16.05
N VAL A 49 -4.43 -17.54 -17.32
CA VAL A 49 -5.29 -18.66 -17.71
C VAL A 49 -4.39 -19.86 -17.98
N LYS A 50 -4.37 -20.83 -17.08
CA LYS A 50 -3.64 -22.11 -17.25
C LYS A 50 -4.65 -23.26 -17.20
N GLU A 51 -4.65 -24.12 -18.23
CA GLU A 51 -5.54 -25.29 -18.36
C GLU A 51 -7.04 -24.99 -18.19
N GLY A 52 -7.53 -23.90 -18.78
CA GLY A 52 -8.95 -23.54 -18.76
C GLY A 52 -9.49 -23.05 -17.39
N LYS A 53 -8.66 -23.02 -16.34
CA LYS A 53 -8.98 -22.41 -15.05
C LYS A 53 -8.34 -21.03 -14.96
N ARG A 54 -9.14 -20.02 -14.64
CA ARG A 54 -8.68 -18.65 -14.38
C ARG A 54 -7.98 -18.66 -13.02
N ARG A 55 -6.69 -18.36 -12.98
CA ARG A 55 -5.94 -18.19 -11.73
C ARG A 55 -5.48 -16.74 -11.66
N THR A 56 -6.03 -16.00 -10.71
CA THR A 56 -5.56 -14.64 -10.41
C THR A 56 -4.23 -14.76 -9.67
N SER A 57 -3.14 -14.43 -10.34
CA SER A 57 -1.80 -14.37 -9.77
C SER A 57 -1.42 -12.90 -9.55
N VAL A 58 -1.28 -12.50 -8.29
CA VAL A 58 -0.81 -11.15 -7.97
C VAL A 58 0.70 -11.08 -8.22
N LYS A 59 1.13 -10.30 -9.22
CA LYS A 59 2.55 -10.07 -9.53
C LYS A 59 2.94 -8.69 -9.01
N LYS A 60 3.95 -8.65 -8.15
CA LYS A 60 4.44 -7.39 -7.57
C LYS A 60 5.37 -6.72 -8.58
N PHE A 61 4.99 -5.54 -9.06
CA PHE A 61 5.80 -4.77 -10.03
C PHE A 61 6.99 -4.08 -9.34
N LEU A 62 6.81 -3.66 -8.08
CA LEU A 62 7.84 -3.06 -7.24
C LEU A 62 7.82 -3.72 -5.84
N PRO A 63 8.46 -4.89 -5.68
CA PRO A 63 8.48 -5.56 -4.39
C PRO A 63 9.26 -4.70 -3.38
N GLY A 64 8.66 -4.44 -2.23
CA GLY A 64 9.22 -3.66 -1.13
C GLY A 64 8.91 -2.17 -1.17
N TYR A 65 7.93 -1.73 -1.96
CA TYR A 65 7.55 -0.31 -2.01
C TYR A 65 6.10 -0.12 -1.56
N VAL A 66 5.86 0.90 -0.75
CA VAL A 66 4.53 1.34 -0.32
C VAL A 66 4.45 2.85 -0.52
N MET A 67 3.38 3.31 -1.16
CA MET A 67 3.11 4.73 -1.38
C MET A 67 2.17 5.22 -0.28
N LEU A 68 2.49 6.37 0.31
CA LEU A 68 1.66 7.05 1.30
C LEU A 68 1.35 8.46 0.86
N GLU A 69 0.10 8.85 0.99
CA GLU A 69 -0.32 10.22 0.86
C GLU A 69 -0.27 10.86 2.26
N LEU A 70 0.65 11.81 2.45
CA LEU A 70 0.80 12.54 3.69
C LEU A 70 0.40 14.01 3.51
N ALA A 71 -0.28 14.56 4.50
CA ALA A 71 -0.50 15.99 4.62
C ALA A 71 0.38 16.54 5.74
N LEU A 72 1.57 17.02 5.37
CA LEU A 72 2.49 17.62 6.32
C LEU A 72 2.21 19.12 6.46
N PRO A 73 2.26 19.67 7.69
CA PRO A 73 2.42 21.10 7.87
C PRO A 73 3.79 21.53 7.31
N ASP A 74 3.86 22.74 6.76
CA ASP A 74 5.09 23.33 6.20
C ASP A 74 6.17 23.51 7.28
#